data_AF-A0A843GKT0-F1
#
_entry.id   AF-A0A843GKT0-F1
#
_cell.length_a   1.000
_cell.length_b   1.000
_cell.length_c   1.000
_cell.angle_alpha   90.00
_cell.angle_beta   90.00
_cell.angle_gamma   90.00
#
_symmetry.space_group_name_H-M   'P 1'
#
loop_
_entity.id
_entity.type
_entity.pdbx_description
1 polymer ?
#
loop_
_entity_poly.entity_id
_entity_poly.type
_entity_poly.pdbx_seq_one_letter_code
_entity_poly.pdbx_strand_id
1 'polypeptide(L)'
;MFQYTHEVIFNSLTMPDGSKRLVRNGGSKGPLTIKRGGEYWAAFIQDKKVYKTEGHVGVYELLKIDVEKLADVFPGEEGAFMNPGVYQLGIFVKLLDPHALYEFGYPDYKMFGRHILVGFDVEAGDEAADVARKIYESLDLAIRREELLVGGLDESGEAPIVAEFEEDATVVALRANHFALRFDTVGIAAYDETTCGSCLGEYLDAIDILNNKKDELNAAEIVTEGVEPFATGEWLIENLRFPTYPNIRWAAVGTEDRPVPGMVYVQYSFAYDSPRPQFGGLSGVGQKVEAVTRHIYYVPVDLAEEFEQAFEGIGVEIVETMPEVTDPDGNSVSGGTDAPTPTPGEEGGNEGGQGGNEGGNEGGNEDPNEPNT
;
A
#
# COMPACT_ATOMS: atom_id res chain seq x y z
N MET A 1 11.32 29.25 -6.57
CA MET A 1 12.24 28.10 -6.71
C MET A 1 11.61 27.16 -7.71
N PHE A 2 12.27 26.84 -8.83
CA PHE A 2 11.74 25.85 -9.78
C PHE A 2 12.14 24.47 -9.26
N GLN A 3 11.17 23.70 -8.79
CA GLN A 3 11.36 22.29 -8.47
C GLN A 3 11.07 21.50 -9.74
N TYR A 4 12.12 20.99 -10.38
CA TYR A 4 12.02 20.14 -11.55
C TYR A 4 12.60 18.77 -11.20
N THR A 5 11.80 17.73 -11.43
CA THR A 5 12.22 16.33 -11.33
C THR A 5 12.52 15.83 -12.73
N HIS A 6 13.74 15.32 -12.94
CA HIS A 6 14.18 14.68 -14.17
C HIS A 6 14.28 13.19 -13.95
N GLU A 7 13.39 12.43 -14.57
CA GLU A 7 13.32 10.97 -14.48
C GLU A 7 13.88 10.36 -15.77
N VAL A 8 14.77 9.37 -15.62
CA VAL A 8 15.42 8.69 -16.73
C VAL A 8 15.46 7.18 -16.46
N ILE A 9 15.05 6.40 -17.44
CA ILE A 9 15.23 4.95 -17.46
C ILE A 9 16.33 4.64 -18.46
N PHE A 10 17.20 3.68 -18.14
CA PHE A 10 18.08 3.12 -19.15
C PHE A 10 18.32 1.63 -18.97
N ASN A 11 18.08 0.86 -20.03
CA ASN A 11 18.24 -0.59 -20.07
C ASN A 11 19.60 -1.03 -20.59
N SER A 12 20.48 -0.08 -20.92
CA SER A 12 21.79 -0.36 -21.51
C SER A 12 22.77 0.76 -21.20
N LEU A 13 23.99 0.36 -20.84
CA LEU A 13 25.15 1.25 -20.72
C LEU A 13 25.87 1.50 -22.05
N THR A 14 25.35 0.94 -23.14
CA THR A 14 25.84 1.15 -24.51
C THR A 14 24.75 1.79 -25.36
N MET A 15 25.08 2.89 -26.02
CA MET A 15 24.21 3.59 -26.93
C MET A 15 24.06 2.82 -28.26
N PRO A 16 23.02 3.10 -29.07
CA PRO A 16 22.84 2.44 -30.38
C PRO A 16 24.03 2.59 -31.35
N ASP A 17 24.86 3.62 -31.17
CA ASP A 17 26.09 3.86 -31.95
C ASP A 17 27.32 3.10 -31.42
N GLY A 18 27.15 2.24 -30.42
CA GLY A 18 28.21 1.46 -29.77
C GLY A 18 29.05 2.24 -28.74
N SER A 19 28.74 3.52 -28.52
CA SER A 19 29.46 4.33 -27.53
C SER A 19 28.97 4.08 -26.11
N LYS A 20 29.84 4.26 -25.12
CA LYS A 20 29.46 4.16 -23.70
C LYS A 20 28.47 5.27 -23.32
N ARG A 21 27.47 4.91 -22.54
CA ARG A 21 26.47 5.82 -21.97
C ARG A 21 27.03 6.60 -20.80
N LEU A 22 27.82 5.95 -19.95
CA LEU A 22 28.54 6.55 -18.84
C LEU A 22 29.95 6.93 -19.28
N VAL A 23 30.24 8.23 -19.29
CA VAL A 23 31.54 8.76 -19.71
C VAL A 23 32.09 9.63 -18.58
N ARG A 24 33.23 9.21 -18.02
CA ARG A 24 33.99 10.02 -17.06
C ARG A 24 34.97 10.89 -17.83
N ASN A 25 34.75 12.20 -17.80
CA ASN A 25 35.67 13.16 -18.39
C ASN A 25 36.58 13.69 -17.28
N GLY A 26 37.92 13.64 -17.45
CA GLY A 26 38.85 14.29 -16.52
C GLY A 26 39.10 13.61 -15.17
N GLY A 27 38.74 12.34 -14.98
CA GLY A 27 38.98 11.58 -13.75
C GLY A 27 38.17 12.10 -12.55
N SER A 28 38.69 11.99 -11.32
CA SER A 28 37.99 12.41 -10.09
C SER A 28 37.72 13.92 -9.97
N LYS A 29 38.22 14.73 -10.91
CA LYS A 29 38.04 16.19 -10.93
C LYS A 29 37.12 16.68 -12.05
N GLY A 30 36.74 15.81 -12.99
CA GLY A 30 35.84 16.20 -14.06
C GLY A 30 34.48 15.52 -13.95
N PRO A 31 33.56 15.85 -14.86
CA PRO A 31 32.18 15.46 -14.70
C PRO A 31 31.95 14.00 -15.12
N LEU A 32 30.90 13.43 -14.53
CA LEU A 32 30.23 12.26 -15.07
C LEU A 32 29.22 12.72 -16.12
N THR A 33 29.46 12.38 -17.38
CA THR A 33 28.49 12.56 -18.45
C THR A 33 27.67 11.28 -18.59
N ILE A 34 26.38 11.38 -18.34
CA ILE A 34 25.39 10.33 -18.63
C ILE A 34 24.70 10.74 -19.92
N LYS A 35 24.98 10.04 -21.02
CA LYS A 35 24.33 10.35 -22.31
C LYS A 35 22.82 10.23 -22.17
N ARG A 36 22.11 11.28 -22.64
CA ARG A 36 20.65 11.49 -22.48
C ARG A 36 20.16 11.69 -21.03
N GLY A 37 21.06 11.72 -20.04
CA GLY A 37 20.75 12.02 -18.64
C GLY A 37 21.22 13.41 -18.21
N GLY A 38 22.45 13.79 -18.59
CA GLY A 38 23.04 15.08 -18.25
C GLY A 38 24.55 14.99 -18.01
N GLU A 39 25.13 16.11 -17.58
CA GLU A 39 26.52 16.18 -17.13
C GLU A 39 26.55 16.63 -15.67
N TYR A 40 27.19 15.83 -14.82
CA TYR A 40 27.15 15.99 -13.38
C TYR A 40 28.54 16.16 -12.80
N TRP A 41 28.72 17.24 -12.06
CA TRP A 41 29.92 17.52 -11.29
C TRP A 41 29.68 17.18 -9.83
N ALA A 42 30.59 16.44 -9.21
CA ALA A 42 30.48 16.06 -7.80
C ALA A 42 30.31 17.27 -6.86
N ALA A 43 30.91 18.42 -7.20
CA ALA A 43 30.79 19.65 -6.42
C ALA A 43 29.37 20.27 -6.40
N PHE A 44 28.49 19.83 -7.29
CA PHE A 44 27.13 20.32 -7.43
C PHE A 44 26.07 19.26 -7.07
N ILE A 45 26.49 18.04 -6.75
CA ILE A 45 25.59 17.03 -6.16
C ILE A 45 25.52 17.33 -4.67
N GLN A 46 24.31 17.49 -4.15
CA GLN A 46 24.09 17.78 -2.74
C GLN A 46 24.72 16.69 -1.87
N ASP A 47 25.47 17.13 -0.86
CA ASP A 47 26.23 16.29 0.07
C ASP A 47 27.22 15.31 -0.57
N LYS A 48 27.43 15.40 -1.89
CA LYS A 48 28.11 14.39 -2.70
C LYS A 48 27.52 13.00 -2.50
N LYS A 49 26.20 12.92 -2.37
CA LYS A 49 25.46 11.67 -2.14
C LYS A 49 24.47 11.40 -3.25
N VAL A 50 24.39 10.14 -3.64
CA VAL A 50 23.30 9.59 -4.45
C VAL A 50 22.60 8.54 -3.60
N TYR A 51 21.30 8.70 -3.47
CA TYR A 51 20.46 7.81 -2.70
C TYR A 51 19.99 6.67 -3.58
N LYS A 52 20.04 5.46 -3.05
CA LYS A 52 19.73 4.22 -3.74
C LYS A 52 18.52 3.57 -3.07
N THR A 53 17.57 3.12 -3.85
CA THR A 53 16.43 2.31 -3.37
C THR A 53 16.32 1.09 -4.27
N GLU A 54 16.51 -0.09 -3.68
CA GLU A 54 16.42 -1.36 -4.39
C GLU A 54 14.98 -1.63 -4.82
N GLY A 55 14.82 -1.97 -6.10
CA GLY A 55 13.55 -2.47 -6.62
C GLY A 55 13.27 -3.88 -6.11
N HIS A 56 11.99 -4.21 -6.00
CA HIS A 56 11.56 -5.54 -5.60
C HIS A 56 10.29 -5.94 -6.34
N VAL A 57 10.18 -7.24 -6.59
CA VAL A 57 8.94 -7.83 -7.09
C VAL A 57 7.89 -7.81 -5.98
N GLY A 58 6.64 -7.61 -6.38
CA GLY A 58 5.52 -7.69 -5.46
C GLY A 58 5.34 -9.12 -4.96
N VAL A 59 4.76 -9.24 -3.77
CA VAL A 59 4.36 -10.51 -3.18
C VAL A 59 2.88 -10.43 -2.88
N TYR A 60 2.13 -11.40 -3.36
CA TYR A 60 0.72 -11.50 -3.05
C TYR A 60 0.52 -11.94 -1.60
N GLU A 61 -0.48 -11.34 -0.94
CA GLU A 61 -0.83 -11.75 0.41
C GLU A 61 -1.48 -13.13 0.41
N LEU A 62 -1.08 -13.96 1.38
CA LEU A 62 -1.63 -15.30 1.59
C LEU A 62 -2.15 -15.43 3.02
N LEU A 63 -3.46 -15.58 3.14
CA LEU A 63 -4.16 -15.90 4.36
C LEU A 63 -4.42 -17.41 4.43
N LYS A 64 -4.18 -18.04 5.58
CA LYS A 64 -4.58 -19.42 5.85
C LYS A 64 -5.51 -19.48 7.04
N ILE A 65 -6.58 -20.24 6.91
CA ILE A 65 -7.54 -20.56 7.97
C ILE A 65 -7.34 -22.02 8.34
N ASP A 66 -6.84 -22.25 9.55
CA ASP A 66 -6.64 -23.54 10.19
C ASP A 66 -7.93 -23.96 10.89
N VAL A 67 -8.63 -24.91 10.29
CA VAL A 67 -9.94 -25.35 10.78
C VAL A 67 -9.81 -26.17 12.06
N GLU A 68 -8.68 -26.88 12.29
CA GLU A 68 -8.46 -27.63 13.53
C GLU A 68 -8.55 -26.70 14.76
N LYS A 69 -8.03 -25.48 14.63
CA LYS A 69 -8.08 -24.46 15.67
C LYS A 69 -9.46 -23.82 15.84
N LEU A 70 -10.37 -23.95 14.87
CA LEU A 70 -11.75 -23.48 15.05
C LEU A 70 -12.51 -24.30 16.09
N ALA A 71 -12.16 -25.57 16.27
CA ALA A 71 -12.74 -26.39 17.34
C ALA A 71 -12.36 -25.88 18.74
N ASP A 72 -11.21 -25.23 18.90
CA ASP A 72 -10.85 -24.59 20.17
C ASP A 72 -11.69 -23.33 20.44
N VAL A 73 -12.19 -22.69 19.38
CA VAL A 73 -13.07 -21.52 19.44
C VAL A 73 -14.53 -21.93 19.67
N PHE A 74 -15.00 -22.95 18.94
CA PHE A 74 -16.36 -23.50 19.03
C PHE A 74 -16.31 -25.01 19.29
N PRO A 75 -16.02 -25.43 20.54
CA PRO A 75 -15.80 -26.82 20.87
C PRO A 75 -17.06 -27.65 20.72
N GLY A 76 -16.92 -28.80 20.05
CA GLY A 76 -17.98 -29.79 19.95
C GLY A 76 -18.22 -30.53 21.27
N GLU A 77 -19.49 -30.80 21.58
CA GLU A 77 -19.88 -31.70 22.66
C GLU A 77 -19.87 -33.17 22.22
N GLU A 78 -19.78 -34.09 23.19
CA GLU A 78 -19.97 -35.54 22.99
C GLU A 78 -19.16 -36.21 21.86
N GLY A 79 -17.93 -35.73 21.62
CA GLY A 79 -17.01 -36.31 20.63
C GLY A 79 -17.21 -35.77 19.21
N ALA A 80 -18.04 -34.74 19.03
CA ALA A 80 -18.04 -33.93 17.81
C ALA A 80 -16.80 -33.03 17.75
N PHE A 81 -16.31 -32.76 16.54
CA PHE A 81 -15.22 -31.83 16.30
C PHE A 81 -15.63 -30.38 16.63
N MET A 82 -16.78 -29.95 16.09
CA MET A 82 -17.45 -28.68 16.39
C MET A 82 -18.94 -28.95 16.65
N ASN A 83 -19.62 -28.03 17.36
CA ASN A 83 -21.05 -28.16 17.58
C ASN A 83 -21.82 -28.12 16.24
N PRO A 84 -22.73 -29.07 15.98
CA PRO A 84 -23.55 -29.02 14.78
C PRO A 84 -24.40 -27.75 14.73
N GLY A 85 -24.43 -27.09 13.58
CA GLY A 85 -25.12 -25.80 13.44
C GLY A 85 -24.71 -25.04 12.18
N VAL A 86 -25.28 -23.86 12.02
CA VAL A 86 -24.96 -22.95 10.90
C VAL A 86 -23.93 -21.94 11.38
N TYR A 87 -22.87 -21.78 10.61
CA TYR A 87 -21.81 -20.82 10.88
C TYR A 87 -21.70 -19.82 9.74
N GLN A 88 -21.26 -18.61 10.07
CA GLN A 88 -20.93 -17.58 9.10
C GLN A 88 -19.48 -17.17 9.24
N LEU A 89 -18.76 -17.16 8.12
CA LEU A 89 -17.43 -16.61 7.99
C LEU A 89 -17.52 -15.28 7.24
N GLY A 90 -16.98 -14.22 7.83
CA GLY A 90 -16.84 -12.89 7.25
C GLY A 90 -15.37 -12.53 7.10
N ILE A 91 -14.95 -12.20 5.88
CA ILE A 91 -13.60 -11.74 5.58
C ILE A 91 -13.69 -10.31 5.06
N PHE A 92 -12.95 -9.40 5.70
CA PHE A 92 -12.81 -8.03 5.23
C PHE A 92 -11.48 -7.87 4.50
N VAL A 93 -11.55 -7.44 3.25
CA VAL A 93 -10.40 -7.14 2.39
C VAL A 93 -10.34 -5.66 2.11
N LYS A 94 -9.21 -5.04 2.39
CA LYS A 94 -8.94 -3.62 2.17
C LYS A 94 -7.89 -3.42 1.08
N LEU A 95 -7.77 -2.18 0.64
CA LEU A 95 -6.63 -1.73 -0.15
C LEU A 95 -5.59 -1.08 0.76
N LEU A 96 -4.31 -1.21 0.43
CA LEU A 96 -3.24 -0.48 1.11
C LEU A 96 -3.43 1.03 0.97
N ASP A 97 -3.82 1.49 -0.23
CA ASP A 97 -4.31 2.85 -0.46
C ASP A 97 -5.83 2.81 -0.70
N PRO A 98 -6.66 3.34 0.23
CA PRO A 98 -8.11 3.32 0.12
C PRO A 98 -8.64 4.14 -1.08
N HIS A 99 -7.79 4.89 -1.78
CA HIS A 99 -8.16 5.70 -2.94
C HIS A 99 -7.85 5.04 -4.30
N ALA A 100 -7.23 3.86 -4.33
CA ALA A 100 -6.62 3.32 -5.54
C ALA A 100 -7.56 2.54 -6.49
N LEU A 101 -8.62 1.88 -6.00
CA LEU A 101 -9.53 1.10 -6.87
C LEU A 101 -11.01 1.40 -6.55
N TYR A 102 -11.73 1.89 -7.56
CA TYR A 102 -13.16 2.21 -7.47
C TYR A 102 -14.04 0.97 -7.19
N GLU A 103 -13.53 -0.22 -7.52
CA GLU A 103 -14.22 -1.52 -7.36
C GLU A 103 -14.34 -1.94 -5.88
N PHE A 104 -13.54 -1.34 -4.98
CA PHE A 104 -13.64 -1.53 -3.53
C PHE A 104 -14.41 -0.39 -2.84
N GLY A 105 -15.10 0.46 -3.62
CA GLY A 105 -15.96 1.51 -3.10
C GLY A 105 -17.28 0.96 -2.56
N TYR A 106 -17.26 0.31 -1.40
CA TYR A 106 -18.49 0.02 -0.66
C TYR A 106 -19.05 1.32 -0.05
N PRO A 107 -20.38 1.52 0.05
CA PRO A 107 -20.98 2.76 0.55
C PRO A 107 -20.72 3.07 2.04
N ASP A 108 -19.98 2.22 2.77
CA ASP A 108 -19.51 2.59 4.10
C ASP A 108 -18.28 3.50 3.99
N TYR A 109 -18.54 4.80 4.03
CA TYR A 109 -17.54 5.87 3.97
C TYR A 109 -16.44 5.79 5.04
N LYS A 110 -16.58 4.92 6.06
CA LYS A 110 -15.58 4.71 7.11
C LYS A 110 -14.66 3.52 6.84
N MET A 111 -15.04 2.58 5.98
CA MET A 111 -14.30 1.34 5.72
C MET A 111 -14.25 1.09 4.21
N PHE A 112 -13.25 1.66 3.54
CA PHE A 112 -12.98 1.36 2.14
C PHE A 112 -12.43 -0.06 2.03
N GLY A 113 -13.23 -0.98 1.50
CA GLY A 113 -12.90 -2.39 1.39
C GLY A 113 -14.12 -3.22 0.97
N ARG A 114 -13.93 -4.53 0.89
CA ARG A 114 -14.95 -5.49 0.49
C ARG A 114 -15.12 -6.57 1.54
N HIS A 115 -16.37 -6.88 1.86
CA HIS A 115 -16.73 -7.99 2.72
C HIS A 115 -17.07 -9.21 1.87
N ILE A 116 -16.41 -10.33 2.15
CA ILE A 116 -16.84 -11.66 1.70
C ILE A 116 -17.56 -12.30 2.87
N LEU A 117 -18.83 -12.65 2.68
CA LEU A 117 -19.66 -13.29 3.71
C LEU A 117 -20.17 -14.61 3.17
N VAL A 118 -19.85 -15.70 3.87
CA VAL A 118 -20.26 -17.04 3.50
C VAL A 118 -20.85 -17.78 4.68
N GLY A 119 -21.89 -18.57 4.42
CA GLY A 119 -22.48 -19.50 5.39
C GLY A 119 -22.07 -20.93 5.09
N PHE A 120 -21.94 -21.74 6.13
CA PHE A 120 -21.70 -23.18 6.00
C PHE A 120 -22.29 -23.94 7.20
N ASP A 121 -22.67 -25.19 6.97
CA ASP A 121 -23.30 -26.06 7.97
C ASP A 121 -22.30 -27.08 8.52
N VAL A 122 -22.17 -27.16 9.84
CA VAL A 122 -21.47 -28.25 10.53
C VAL A 122 -22.48 -29.32 10.91
N GLU A 123 -22.25 -30.55 10.45
CA GLU A 123 -23.09 -31.71 10.72
C GLU A 123 -22.48 -32.61 11.79
N ALA A 124 -23.32 -33.42 12.44
CA ALA A 124 -22.84 -34.39 13.41
C ALA A 124 -21.98 -35.47 12.73
N GLY A 125 -20.70 -35.53 13.11
CA GLY A 125 -19.71 -36.45 12.55
C GLY A 125 -18.81 -35.84 11.48
N ASP A 126 -18.95 -34.54 11.18
CA ASP A 126 -17.94 -33.83 10.41
C ASP A 126 -16.61 -33.83 11.16
N GLU A 127 -15.53 -34.15 10.44
CA GLU A 127 -14.16 -33.95 10.90
C GLU A 127 -13.62 -32.61 10.36
N ALA A 128 -12.45 -32.19 10.84
CA ALA A 128 -11.84 -30.91 10.43
C ALA A 128 -11.73 -30.72 8.90
N ALA A 129 -11.39 -31.79 8.17
CA ALA A 129 -11.29 -31.75 6.71
C ALA A 129 -12.65 -31.59 6.02
N ASP A 130 -13.72 -32.13 6.59
CA ASP A 130 -15.08 -31.95 6.07
C ASP A 130 -15.52 -30.49 6.20
N VAL A 131 -15.29 -29.90 7.37
CA VAL A 131 -15.59 -28.49 7.64
C VAL A 131 -14.73 -27.58 6.74
N ALA A 132 -13.45 -27.86 6.58
CA ALA A 132 -12.55 -27.10 5.70
C ALA A 132 -13.03 -27.10 4.24
N ARG A 133 -13.43 -28.27 3.73
CA ARG A 133 -14.02 -28.39 2.40
C ARG A 133 -15.29 -27.56 2.25
N LYS A 134 -16.20 -27.59 3.22
CA LYS A 134 -17.44 -26.80 3.19
C LYS A 134 -17.15 -25.29 3.18
N ILE A 135 -16.19 -24.83 3.99
CA ILE A 135 -15.73 -23.43 3.99
C ILE A 135 -15.18 -23.06 2.61
N TYR A 136 -14.29 -23.89 2.06
CA TYR A 136 -13.72 -23.68 0.72
C TYR A 136 -14.80 -23.59 -0.37
N GLU A 137 -15.73 -24.55 -0.42
CA GLU A 137 -16.79 -24.57 -1.43
C GLU A 137 -17.68 -23.32 -1.36
N SER A 138 -18.04 -22.89 -0.14
CA SER A 138 -18.81 -21.66 0.05
C SER A 138 -18.02 -20.41 -0.37
N LEU A 139 -16.71 -20.34 -0.07
CA LEU A 139 -15.84 -19.23 -0.48
C LEU A 139 -15.64 -19.19 -1.99
N ASP A 140 -15.27 -20.31 -2.62
CA ASP A 140 -15.05 -20.39 -4.07
C ASP A 140 -16.33 -20.01 -4.83
N LEU A 141 -17.48 -20.50 -4.36
CA LEU A 141 -18.77 -20.14 -4.95
C LEU A 141 -19.08 -18.65 -4.79
N ALA A 142 -18.94 -18.09 -3.59
CA ALA A 142 -19.26 -16.69 -3.32
C ALA A 142 -18.37 -15.75 -4.13
N ILE A 143 -17.05 -15.97 -4.11
CA ILE A 143 -16.07 -15.13 -4.79
C ILE A 143 -16.26 -15.21 -6.30
N ARG A 144 -16.25 -16.42 -6.90
CA ARG A 144 -16.36 -16.57 -8.35
C ARG A 144 -17.70 -16.06 -8.89
N ARG A 145 -18.80 -16.32 -8.18
CA ARG A 145 -20.13 -15.89 -8.62
C ARG A 145 -20.28 -14.39 -8.55
N GLU A 146 -19.77 -13.75 -7.51
CA GLU A 146 -19.79 -12.29 -7.39
C GLU A 146 -18.97 -11.65 -8.50
N GLU A 147 -17.72 -12.11 -8.72
CA GLU A 147 -16.86 -11.57 -9.79
C GLU A 147 -17.45 -11.73 -11.19
N LEU A 148 -18.05 -12.88 -11.47
CA LEU A 148 -18.68 -13.14 -12.76
C LEU A 148 -19.83 -12.15 -13.04
N LEU A 149 -20.53 -11.71 -11.99
CA LEU A 149 -21.66 -10.77 -12.12
C LEU A 149 -21.21 -9.31 -12.27
N VAL A 150 -20.09 -8.94 -11.64
CA VAL A 150 -19.55 -7.57 -11.71
C VAL A 150 -18.47 -7.38 -12.78
N GLY A 151 -18.05 -8.46 -13.44
CA GLY A 151 -17.00 -8.43 -14.46
C GLY A 151 -15.59 -8.22 -13.88
N GLY A 152 -15.37 -8.60 -12.62
CA GLY A 152 -14.11 -8.40 -11.90
C GLY A 152 -13.05 -9.49 -12.12
N LEU A 153 -13.25 -10.36 -13.12
CA LEU A 153 -12.25 -11.38 -13.48
C LEU A 153 -11.13 -10.76 -14.33
N ASP A 154 -9.90 -11.20 -14.09
CA ASP A 154 -8.74 -10.80 -14.89
C ASP A 154 -8.75 -11.43 -16.30
N GLU A 155 -7.71 -11.14 -17.11
CA GLU A 155 -7.58 -11.68 -18.48
C GLU A 155 -7.48 -13.22 -18.51
N SER A 156 -7.07 -13.83 -17.40
CA SER A 156 -6.97 -15.30 -17.23
C SER A 156 -8.26 -15.91 -16.68
N GLY A 157 -9.23 -15.08 -16.28
CA GLY A 157 -10.49 -15.51 -15.67
C GLY A 157 -10.40 -15.74 -14.16
N GLU A 158 -9.36 -15.26 -13.48
CA GLU A 158 -9.21 -15.33 -12.03
C GLU A 158 -9.85 -14.13 -11.33
N ALA A 159 -10.37 -14.36 -10.13
CA ALA A 159 -10.93 -13.33 -9.26
C ALA A 159 -9.81 -12.56 -8.52
N PRO A 160 -10.09 -11.36 -7.99
CA PRO A 160 -9.13 -10.58 -7.20
C PRO A 160 -8.66 -11.30 -5.92
N ILE A 161 -9.43 -12.27 -5.46
CA ILE A 161 -9.09 -13.18 -4.36
C ILE A 161 -9.37 -14.59 -4.87
N VAL A 162 -8.48 -15.53 -4.58
CA VAL A 162 -8.63 -16.93 -4.99
C VAL A 162 -8.62 -17.81 -3.74
N ALA A 163 -9.68 -18.59 -3.56
CA ALA A 163 -9.72 -19.63 -2.55
C ALA A 163 -8.98 -20.87 -3.06
N GLU A 164 -8.12 -21.44 -2.23
CA GLU A 164 -7.27 -22.59 -2.52
C GLU A 164 -7.48 -23.66 -1.45
N PHE A 165 -7.63 -24.92 -1.86
CA PHE A 165 -7.88 -26.05 -0.97
C PHE A 165 -7.30 -27.33 -1.58
N GLU A 166 -6.71 -28.16 -0.73
CA GLU A 166 -6.23 -29.50 -1.09
C GLU A 166 -7.19 -30.55 -0.51
N GLU A 167 -7.44 -31.64 -1.24
CA GLU A 167 -8.32 -32.71 -0.76
C GLU A 167 -7.83 -33.29 0.58
N ASP A 168 -8.75 -33.54 1.50
CA ASP A 168 -8.49 -33.98 2.88
C ASP A 168 -7.65 -33.01 3.75
N ALA A 169 -7.39 -31.78 3.28
CA ALA A 169 -6.72 -30.77 4.08
C ALA A 169 -7.65 -30.18 5.16
N THR A 170 -7.05 -29.75 6.26
CA THR A 170 -7.73 -29.03 7.35
C THR A 170 -7.53 -27.51 7.26
N VAL A 171 -6.86 -27.05 6.21
CA VAL A 171 -6.51 -25.64 6.01
C VAL A 171 -7.13 -25.14 4.72
N VAL A 172 -7.81 -24.00 4.79
CA VAL A 172 -8.29 -23.26 3.62
C VAL A 172 -7.39 -22.06 3.41
N ALA A 173 -6.88 -21.88 2.20
CA ALA A 173 -6.03 -20.75 1.85
C ALA A 173 -6.81 -19.73 1.00
N LEU A 174 -6.49 -18.45 1.19
CA LEU A 174 -7.00 -17.34 0.40
C LEU A 174 -5.81 -16.52 -0.07
N ARG A 175 -5.62 -16.47 -1.40
CA ARG A 175 -4.56 -15.71 -2.04
C ARG A 175 -5.14 -14.44 -2.64
N ALA A 176 -4.56 -13.29 -2.32
CA ALA A 176 -4.82 -12.07 -3.08
C ALA A 176 -4.24 -12.19 -4.49
N ASN A 177 -4.96 -11.74 -5.51
CA ASN A 177 -4.48 -11.72 -6.90
C ASN A 177 -4.07 -10.31 -7.35
N HIS A 178 -3.96 -9.37 -6.42
CA HIS A 178 -3.48 -8.02 -6.67
C HIS A 178 -2.60 -7.55 -5.50
N PHE A 179 -1.47 -6.92 -5.79
CA PHE A 179 -0.46 -6.57 -4.79
C PHE A 179 -0.90 -5.49 -3.79
N ALA A 180 -1.96 -4.74 -4.10
CA ALA A 180 -2.55 -3.73 -3.21
C ALA A 180 -3.58 -4.29 -2.21
N LEU A 181 -4.03 -5.54 -2.37
CA LEU A 181 -5.07 -6.12 -1.52
C LEU A 181 -4.49 -6.66 -0.22
N ARG A 182 -5.20 -6.41 0.88
CA ARG A 182 -4.85 -6.88 2.23
C ARG A 182 -6.07 -7.46 2.93
N PHE A 183 -5.91 -8.60 3.59
CA PHE A 183 -6.85 -9.15 4.55
C PHE A 183 -6.70 -8.39 5.87
N ASP A 184 -7.80 -7.85 6.38
CA ASP A 184 -7.77 -6.98 7.56
C ASP A 184 -8.41 -7.65 8.78
N THR A 185 -9.60 -8.21 8.58
CA THR A 185 -10.39 -8.86 9.63
C THR A 185 -10.95 -10.16 9.10
N VAL A 186 -10.89 -11.23 9.89
CA VAL A 186 -11.53 -12.51 9.58
C VAL A 186 -12.38 -12.91 10.78
N GLY A 187 -13.69 -12.74 10.66
CA GLY A 187 -14.66 -13.04 11.70
C GLY A 187 -15.39 -14.36 11.44
N ILE A 188 -15.62 -15.15 12.48
CA ILE A 188 -16.53 -16.30 12.44
C ILE A 188 -17.59 -16.14 13.53
N ALA A 189 -18.84 -16.49 13.22
CA ALA A 189 -19.95 -16.45 14.16
C ALA A 189 -20.82 -17.71 14.03
N ALA A 190 -21.36 -18.19 15.15
CA ALA A 190 -22.32 -19.28 15.17
C ALA A 190 -23.75 -18.70 15.17
N TYR A 191 -24.64 -19.29 14.38
CA TYR A 191 -26.04 -18.92 14.38
C TYR A 191 -26.78 -19.59 15.54
N ASP A 192 -27.49 -18.79 16.32
CA ASP A 192 -28.38 -19.26 17.39
C ASP A 192 -29.83 -18.90 17.07
N GLU A 193 -30.62 -19.93 16.77
CA GLU A 193 -32.07 -19.79 16.50
C GLU A 193 -32.89 -19.46 17.77
N THR A 194 -32.34 -19.71 18.96
CA THR A 194 -33.05 -19.54 20.25
C THR A 194 -32.94 -18.12 20.78
N THR A 195 -31.96 -17.35 20.30
CA THR A 195 -31.78 -15.95 20.67
C THR A 195 -32.77 -15.06 19.91
N CYS A 196 -33.63 -14.36 20.66
CA CYS A 196 -34.78 -13.63 20.12
C CYS A 196 -34.69 -12.12 20.40
N GLY A 197 -33.99 -11.39 19.54
CA GLY A 197 -34.18 -9.95 19.36
C GLY A 197 -35.27 -9.62 18.32
N SER A 198 -35.48 -10.49 17.32
CA SER A 198 -36.38 -10.25 16.17
C SER A 198 -37.18 -11.46 15.64
N CYS A 199 -37.28 -12.56 16.40
CA CYS A 199 -37.99 -13.80 16.04
C CYS A 199 -37.42 -14.59 14.85
N LEU A 200 -36.18 -14.31 14.42
CA LEU A 200 -35.52 -14.94 13.26
C LEU A 200 -34.11 -15.52 13.58
N GLY A 201 -33.77 -15.70 14.86
CA GLY A 201 -32.42 -16.07 15.31
C GLY A 201 -31.37 -14.99 15.04
N GLU A 202 -30.20 -15.11 15.66
CA GLU A 202 -29.10 -14.15 15.50
C GLU A 202 -27.75 -14.86 15.43
N TYR A 203 -26.79 -14.29 14.70
CA TYR A 203 -25.40 -14.72 14.76
C TYR A 203 -24.77 -14.17 16.04
N LEU A 204 -24.35 -15.07 16.92
CA LEU A 204 -23.70 -14.75 18.18
C LEU A 204 -22.20 -15.02 18.13
N ASP A 205 -21.49 -14.45 19.10
CA ASP A 205 -20.07 -14.73 19.33
C ASP A 205 -19.19 -14.55 18.08
N ALA A 206 -19.36 -13.41 17.39
CA ALA A 206 -18.48 -13.03 16.30
C ALA A 206 -17.06 -12.84 16.84
N ILE A 207 -16.16 -13.75 16.47
CA ILE A 207 -14.77 -13.78 16.91
C ILE A 207 -13.87 -13.48 15.71
N ASP A 208 -13.04 -12.44 15.83
CA ASP A 208 -12.00 -12.13 14.85
C ASP A 208 -10.83 -13.11 14.99
N ILE A 209 -10.87 -14.21 14.26
CA ILE A 209 -9.88 -15.30 14.32
C ILE A 209 -8.51 -14.95 13.73
N LEU A 210 -8.38 -13.79 13.06
CA LEU A 210 -7.10 -13.30 12.57
C LEU A 210 -6.35 -12.51 13.66
N ASN A 211 -7.05 -11.67 14.41
CA ASN A 211 -6.45 -10.79 15.41
C ASN A 211 -6.78 -11.17 16.87
N ASN A 212 -7.34 -12.36 17.12
CA ASN A 212 -7.77 -12.76 18.46
C ASN A 212 -6.57 -12.93 19.41
N LYS A 213 -6.39 -11.98 20.33
CA LYS A 213 -5.32 -12.04 21.34
C LYS A 213 -5.70 -12.85 22.58
N LYS A 214 -6.90 -13.43 22.64
CA LYS A 214 -7.29 -14.28 23.77
C LYS A 214 -6.56 -15.63 23.64
N ASP A 215 -5.70 -15.91 24.62
CA ASP A 215 -4.98 -17.18 24.76
C ASP A 215 -4.14 -17.62 23.53
N GLU A 216 -3.68 -16.66 22.70
CA GLU A 216 -2.92 -16.90 21.44
C GLU A 216 -3.66 -17.78 20.41
N LEU A 217 -4.98 -17.89 20.53
CA LEU A 217 -5.79 -18.80 19.73
C LEU A 217 -6.23 -18.13 18.41
N ASN A 218 -5.28 -17.99 17.48
CA ASN A 218 -5.55 -17.55 16.11
C ASN A 218 -5.76 -18.76 15.20
N ALA A 219 -6.99 -18.94 14.73
CA ALA A 219 -7.33 -19.92 13.71
C ALA A 219 -7.07 -19.40 12.29
N ALA A 220 -6.79 -18.10 12.12
CA ALA A 220 -6.34 -17.55 10.86
C ALA A 220 -4.95 -16.88 11.00
N GLU A 221 -4.12 -17.04 9.98
CA GLU A 221 -2.77 -16.46 9.95
C GLU A 221 -2.45 -15.93 8.55
N ILE A 222 -1.87 -14.73 8.49
CA ILE A 222 -1.23 -14.23 7.28
C ILE A 222 0.15 -14.88 7.20
N VAL A 223 0.29 -15.84 6.29
CA VAL A 223 1.54 -16.60 6.09
C VAL A 223 2.54 -15.80 5.28
N THR A 224 2.04 -14.98 4.37
CA THR A 224 2.85 -14.09 3.54
C THR A 224 2.15 -12.73 3.51
N GLU A 225 2.79 -11.70 4.05
CA GLU A 225 2.27 -10.33 3.96
C GLU A 225 2.36 -9.82 2.52
N GLY A 226 1.31 -9.14 2.07
CA GLY A 226 1.32 -8.53 0.75
C GLY A 226 2.35 -7.42 0.67
N VAL A 227 3.18 -7.44 -0.37
CA VAL A 227 4.16 -6.37 -0.65
C VAL A 227 3.89 -5.85 -2.06
N GLU A 228 3.70 -4.53 -2.19
CA GLU A 228 3.55 -3.91 -3.51
C GLU A 228 4.87 -3.93 -4.27
N PRO A 229 4.88 -4.21 -5.57
CA PRO A 229 6.10 -4.13 -6.37
C PRO A 229 6.62 -2.71 -6.36
N PHE A 230 7.93 -2.56 -6.36
CA PHE A 230 8.58 -1.26 -6.53
C PHE A 230 9.65 -1.35 -7.61
N ALA A 231 9.69 -0.33 -8.47
CA ALA A 231 10.66 -0.20 -9.56
C ALA A 231 10.76 -1.46 -10.45
N THR A 232 9.67 -2.21 -10.62
CA THR A 232 9.53 -3.20 -11.69
C THR A 232 9.15 -2.51 -13.01
N GLY A 233 9.37 -3.18 -14.14
CA GLY A 233 8.98 -2.66 -15.46
C GLY A 233 7.50 -2.25 -15.52
N GLU A 234 6.62 -3.10 -15.01
CA GLU A 234 5.18 -2.89 -14.89
C GLU A 234 4.88 -1.68 -13.99
N TRP A 235 5.50 -1.62 -12.81
CA TRP A 235 5.34 -0.51 -11.88
C TRP A 235 5.74 0.83 -12.52
N LEU A 236 6.83 0.86 -13.29
CA LEU A 236 7.29 2.07 -14.00
C LEU A 236 6.32 2.49 -15.09
N ILE A 237 5.69 1.53 -15.79
CA ILE A 237 4.67 1.82 -16.82
C ILE A 237 3.43 2.45 -16.18
N GLU A 238 2.97 1.87 -15.08
CA GLU A 238 1.75 2.30 -14.38
C GLU A 238 1.92 3.66 -13.68
N ASN A 239 3.03 3.84 -12.97
CA ASN A 239 3.24 5.00 -12.08
C ASN A 239 3.84 6.21 -12.78
N LEU A 240 4.81 6.00 -13.69
CA LEU A 240 5.46 7.13 -14.38
C LEU A 240 4.68 7.63 -15.59
N ARG A 241 3.54 6.96 -15.92
CA ARG A 241 2.57 7.28 -16.99
C ARG A 241 3.23 8.04 -18.13
N PHE A 242 4.22 7.42 -18.78
CA PHE A 242 5.00 8.07 -19.83
C PHE A 242 4.03 8.63 -20.87
N PRO A 243 3.98 9.96 -21.09
CA PRO A 243 3.01 10.52 -22.00
C PRO A 243 3.19 9.85 -23.37
N THR A 244 2.08 9.40 -23.93
CA THR A 244 2.05 8.73 -25.24
C THR A 244 2.51 9.66 -26.37
N TYR A 245 2.50 10.98 -26.13
CA TYR A 245 2.82 12.02 -27.12
C TYR A 245 4.33 12.22 -27.40
N PRO A 246 5.25 12.16 -26.43
CA PRO A 246 6.69 12.02 -26.72
C PRO A 246 7.10 10.74 -27.45
N ASN A 247 6.36 9.63 -27.32
CA ASN A 247 6.64 8.36 -28.00
C ASN A 247 6.37 8.40 -29.53
N ILE A 248 5.64 9.41 -30.03
CA ILE A 248 5.36 9.63 -31.46
C ILE A 248 6.17 10.79 -32.07
N ARG A 249 7.13 11.36 -31.34
CA ARG A 249 8.04 12.38 -31.90
C ARG A 249 9.04 11.75 -32.87
N TRP A 250 9.58 12.57 -33.78
CA TRP A 250 10.63 12.15 -34.72
C TRP A 250 11.92 11.63 -34.03
N ALA A 251 12.12 12.02 -32.75
CA ALA A 251 13.13 11.51 -31.84
C ALA A 251 12.44 10.84 -30.63
N ALA A 252 11.63 9.82 -30.92
CA ALA A 252 10.96 9.03 -29.89
C ALA A 252 11.99 8.45 -28.90
N VAL A 253 11.55 8.22 -27.66
CA VAL A 253 12.34 7.51 -26.65
C VAL A 253 12.79 6.19 -27.24
N GLY A 254 14.11 5.97 -27.29
CA GLY A 254 14.67 4.73 -27.83
C GLY A 254 14.20 3.52 -27.01
N THR A 255 14.20 2.34 -27.62
CA THR A 255 13.87 1.07 -26.93
C THR A 255 14.71 0.83 -25.66
N GLU A 256 15.92 1.39 -25.63
CA GLU A 256 16.86 1.37 -24.52
C GLU A 256 16.45 2.26 -23.33
N ASP A 257 15.46 3.13 -23.48
CA ASP A 257 15.03 4.12 -22.48
C ASP A 257 13.56 3.89 -22.03
N ARG A 258 12.98 2.74 -22.36
CA ARG A 258 11.61 2.35 -21.99
C ARG A 258 11.61 1.31 -20.88
N PRO A 259 10.65 1.30 -19.93
CA PRO A 259 10.53 0.17 -19.02
C PRO A 259 10.40 -1.15 -19.78
N VAL A 260 11.08 -2.20 -19.31
CA VAL A 260 10.99 -3.55 -19.85
C VAL A 260 10.14 -4.41 -18.91
N PRO A 261 9.00 -4.97 -19.36
CA PRO A 261 8.19 -5.88 -18.56
C PRO A 261 9.01 -7.03 -17.96
N GLY A 262 8.78 -7.35 -16.69
CA GLY A 262 9.49 -8.37 -15.93
C GLY A 262 10.91 -8.00 -15.45
N MET A 263 11.42 -6.82 -15.81
CA MET A 263 12.71 -6.33 -15.31
C MET A 263 12.55 -5.63 -13.96
N VAL A 264 13.52 -5.80 -13.05
CA VAL A 264 13.61 -5.05 -11.79
C VAL A 264 14.72 -4.01 -11.90
N TYR A 265 14.44 -2.80 -11.44
CA TYR A 265 15.34 -1.66 -11.49
C TYR A 265 15.71 -1.18 -10.10
N VAL A 266 16.92 -0.67 -9.94
CA VAL A 266 17.34 0.13 -8.79
C VAL A 266 17.04 1.60 -9.09
N GLN A 267 16.37 2.28 -8.16
CA GLN A 267 16.16 3.72 -8.23
C GLN A 267 17.35 4.45 -7.60
N TYR A 268 17.94 5.39 -8.33
CA TYR A 268 18.93 6.33 -7.81
C TYR A 268 18.36 7.74 -7.83
N SER A 269 18.41 8.45 -6.72
CA SER A 269 17.93 9.82 -6.60
C SER A 269 18.97 10.77 -6.00
N PHE A 270 19.06 11.98 -6.54
CA PHE A 270 19.92 13.04 -5.99
C PHE A 270 19.45 14.43 -6.41
N ALA A 271 19.81 15.43 -5.61
CA ALA A 271 19.62 16.83 -5.95
C ALA A 271 20.90 17.43 -6.55
N TYR A 272 20.74 18.24 -7.58
CA TYR A 272 21.83 18.89 -8.29
C TYR A 272 21.66 20.41 -8.27
N ASP A 273 22.66 21.09 -7.72
CA ASP A 273 22.72 22.54 -7.55
C ASP A 273 23.49 23.17 -8.70
N SER A 274 22.78 23.60 -9.74
CA SER A 274 23.39 24.31 -10.85
C SER A 274 23.55 25.80 -10.50
N PRO A 275 24.77 26.34 -10.37
CA PRO A 275 24.96 27.77 -10.17
C PRO A 275 24.50 28.54 -11.42
N ARG A 276 23.77 29.64 -11.23
CA ARG A 276 23.34 30.54 -12.32
C ARG A 276 23.98 31.92 -12.19
N PRO A 277 25.25 32.07 -12.62
CA PRO A 277 25.99 33.32 -12.39
C PRO A 277 25.43 34.54 -13.14
N GLN A 278 24.65 34.36 -14.22
CA GLN A 278 24.08 35.48 -14.99
C GLN A 278 22.67 35.93 -14.56
N PHE A 279 21.99 35.21 -13.66
CA PHE A 279 20.66 35.59 -13.17
C PHE A 279 20.80 36.38 -11.86
N GLY A 280 21.24 37.63 -11.95
CA GLY A 280 21.40 38.53 -10.80
C GLY A 280 20.66 39.86 -11.01
N GLY A 281 19.38 39.90 -10.64
CA GLY A 281 18.66 41.17 -10.45
C GLY A 281 19.01 41.81 -9.10
N LEU A 282 18.48 43.02 -8.83
CA LEU A 282 18.64 43.75 -7.55
C LEU A 282 18.34 42.92 -6.28
N SER A 283 17.63 41.80 -6.41
CA SER A 283 17.29 40.87 -5.33
C SER A 283 18.34 39.78 -5.02
N GLY A 284 19.44 39.71 -5.77
CA GLY A 284 20.50 38.68 -5.60
C GLY A 284 21.76 39.16 -4.86
N VAL A 285 21.73 40.33 -4.21
CA VAL A 285 22.91 40.87 -3.52
C VAL A 285 23.20 40.06 -2.26
N GLY A 286 24.29 39.29 -2.28
CA GLY A 286 24.77 38.50 -1.14
C GLY A 286 24.22 37.08 -1.05
N GLN A 287 23.43 36.62 -2.02
CA GLN A 287 22.88 35.26 -2.06
C GLN A 287 23.26 34.55 -3.36
N LYS A 288 23.62 33.26 -3.27
CA LYS A 288 23.95 32.43 -4.43
C LYS A 288 22.65 32.10 -5.17
N VAL A 289 22.55 32.48 -6.45
CA VAL A 289 21.40 32.13 -7.28
C VAL A 289 21.64 30.75 -7.87
N GLU A 290 20.96 29.76 -7.32
CA GLU A 290 21.09 28.35 -7.70
C GLU A 290 19.75 27.81 -8.20
N ALA A 291 19.82 26.91 -9.18
CA ALA A 291 18.69 26.08 -9.56
C ALA A 291 18.93 24.67 -9.04
N VAL A 292 18.06 24.21 -8.15
CA VAL A 292 18.07 22.86 -7.59
C VAL A 292 17.16 21.99 -8.45
N THR A 293 17.71 20.96 -9.09
CA THR A 293 16.96 19.95 -9.83
C THR A 293 17.08 18.59 -9.16
N ARG A 294 15.98 17.85 -9.07
CA ARG A 294 15.99 16.46 -8.60
C ARG A 294 16.17 15.53 -9.79
N HIS A 295 17.08 14.59 -9.69
CA HIS A 295 17.36 13.60 -10.72
C HIS A 295 17.05 12.22 -10.18
N ILE A 296 16.29 11.45 -10.95
CA ILE A 296 15.92 10.07 -10.63
C ILE A 296 16.31 9.20 -11.82
N TYR A 297 17.07 8.14 -11.54
CA TYR A 297 17.49 7.15 -12.52
C TYR A 297 16.98 5.78 -12.13
N TYR A 298 16.38 5.06 -13.09
CA TYR A 298 16.05 3.65 -12.93
C TYR A 298 17.01 2.82 -13.79
N VAL A 299 17.73 1.93 -13.14
CA VAL A 299 18.82 1.13 -13.73
C VAL A 299 18.56 -0.35 -13.47
N PRO A 300 18.57 -1.25 -14.47
CA PRO A 300 18.44 -2.68 -14.23
C PRO A 300 19.44 -3.14 -13.17
N VAL A 301 19.03 -4.04 -12.28
CA VAL A 301 19.88 -4.56 -11.19
C VAL A 301 21.24 -5.05 -11.73
N ASP A 302 21.25 -5.73 -12.88
CA ASP A 302 22.47 -6.22 -13.53
C ASP A 302 23.47 -5.13 -13.97
N LEU A 303 23.00 -3.88 -14.11
CA LEU A 303 23.81 -2.73 -14.52
C LEU A 303 24.08 -1.75 -13.37
N ALA A 304 23.56 -2.03 -12.18
CA ALA A 304 23.66 -1.16 -11.01
C ALA A 304 25.11 -0.92 -10.59
N GLU A 305 25.92 -1.99 -10.51
CA GLU A 305 27.32 -1.89 -10.05
C GLU A 305 28.16 -0.96 -10.94
N GLU A 306 28.03 -1.07 -12.27
CA GLU A 306 28.76 -0.19 -13.20
C GLU A 306 28.31 1.27 -13.09
N PHE A 307 27.05 1.52 -12.75
CA PHE A 307 26.51 2.85 -12.51
C PHE A 307 27.05 3.46 -11.20
N GLU A 308 27.03 2.69 -10.12
CA GLU A 308 27.58 3.08 -8.80
C GLU A 308 29.07 3.45 -8.93
N GLN A 309 29.86 2.58 -9.58
CA GLN A 309 31.29 2.83 -9.84
C GLN A 309 31.55 4.12 -10.64
N ALA A 310 30.60 4.56 -11.47
CA ALA A 310 30.73 5.78 -12.24
C ALA A 310 30.61 7.04 -11.34
N PHE A 311 29.72 7.02 -10.35
CA PHE A 311 29.56 8.09 -9.36
C PHE A 311 30.70 8.08 -8.33
N GLU A 312 31.08 6.91 -7.82
CA GLU A 312 32.24 6.78 -6.94
C GLU A 312 33.52 7.29 -7.62
N GLY A 313 33.64 7.04 -8.93
CA GLY A 313 34.74 7.52 -9.76
C GLY A 313 34.91 9.03 -9.83
N ILE A 314 33.86 9.81 -9.54
CA ILE A 314 33.90 11.28 -9.43
C ILE A 314 33.91 11.76 -7.97
N GLY A 315 33.99 10.85 -6.99
CA GLY A 315 34.02 11.17 -5.56
C GLY A 315 32.65 11.45 -4.96
N VAL A 316 31.61 10.75 -5.45
CA VAL A 316 30.25 10.77 -4.91
C VAL A 316 29.97 9.42 -4.24
N GLU A 317 29.38 9.47 -3.05
CA GLU A 317 29.03 8.30 -2.26
C GLU A 317 27.62 7.80 -2.63
N ILE A 318 27.44 6.47 -2.72
CA ILE A 318 26.13 5.83 -2.84
C ILE A 318 25.62 5.49 -1.44
N VAL A 319 24.37 5.85 -1.14
CA VAL A 319 23.76 5.66 0.19
C VAL A 319 22.42 4.95 0.03
N GLU A 320 22.18 3.88 0.78
CA GLU A 320 20.99 3.01 0.64
C GLU A 320 19.66 3.63 1.09
N THR A 321 19.66 4.85 1.63
CA THR A 321 18.43 5.56 2.01
C THR A 321 18.63 7.06 2.00
N MET A 322 17.65 7.81 1.45
CA MET A 322 17.50 9.23 1.77
C MET A 322 17.31 9.34 3.29
N PRO A 323 17.97 10.28 3.99
CA PRO A 323 17.55 10.60 5.35
C PRO A 323 16.07 10.99 5.30
N GLU A 324 15.29 10.53 6.28
CA GLU A 324 13.91 11.00 6.46
C GLU A 324 13.90 12.53 6.37
N VAL A 325 13.01 13.07 5.55
CA VAL A 325 12.81 14.52 5.51
C VAL A 325 12.14 14.88 6.81
N THR A 326 12.89 15.30 7.82
CA THR A 326 12.28 15.89 9.02
C THR A 326 11.85 17.32 8.72
N ASP A 327 10.65 17.70 9.15
CA ASP A 327 10.21 19.08 9.17
C ASP A 327 11.13 19.92 10.10
N PRO A 328 11.04 21.27 10.10
CA PRO A 328 11.85 22.12 10.97
C PRO A 328 11.68 21.86 12.47
N ASP A 329 10.64 21.12 12.86
CA ASP A 329 10.30 20.76 14.23
C ASP A 329 10.80 19.35 14.60
N GLY A 330 11.43 18.64 13.66
CA GLY A 330 12.04 17.32 13.88
C GLY A 330 11.11 16.14 13.64
N ASN A 331 9.90 16.34 13.08
CA ASN A 331 9.00 15.24 12.74
C ASN A 331 9.33 14.71 11.34
N SER A 332 9.40 13.40 11.16
CA SER A 332 9.50 12.81 9.83
C SER A 332 8.29 13.21 8.97
N VAL A 333 8.55 13.87 7.84
CA VAL A 333 7.60 14.10 6.77
C VAL A 333 7.55 12.79 5.99
N SER A 334 6.70 11.88 6.44
CA SER A 334 6.40 10.65 5.73
C SER A 334 5.81 11.00 4.35
N GLY A 335 6.61 10.89 3.30
CA GLY A 335 6.08 10.52 2.00
C GLY A 335 5.62 9.08 2.14
N GLY A 336 4.31 8.88 2.23
CA GLY A 336 3.65 7.67 2.72
C GLY A 336 4.38 6.36 2.41
N THR A 337 4.95 5.76 3.46
CA THR A 337 5.27 4.33 3.53
C THR A 337 5.03 3.75 4.93
N ASP A 338 4.68 4.59 5.92
CA ASP A 338 4.23 4.11 7.22
C ASP A 338 2.69 4.04 7.26
N ALA A 339 2.17 2.83 7.32
CA ALA A 339 0.79 2.61 7.75
C ALA A 339 0.62 3.23 9.16
N PRO A 340 -0.42 4.06 9.40
CA PRO A 340 -0.65 4.59 10.72
C PRO A 340 -0.98 3.44 11.68
N THR A 341 -0.07 3.14 12.61
CA THR A 341 -0.38 2.34 13.80
C THR A 341 -1.52 3.03 14.57
N PRO A 342 -2.66 2.37 14.82
CA PRO A 342 -3.69 2.94 15.68
C PRO A 342 -3.18 2.93 17.13
N THR A 343 -2.97 4.10 17.69
CA THR A 343 -2.74 4.26 19.13
C THR A 343 -4.01 3.82 19.89
N PRO A 344 -3.92 2.95 20.91
CA PRO A 344 -5.08 2.60 21.74
C PRO A 344 -5.62 3.86 22.43
N GLY A 345 -6.94 4.07 22.32
CA GLY A 345 -7.61 5.20 22.95
C GLY A 345 -7.43 5.19 24.47
N GLU A 346 -6.83 6.24 25.01
CA GLU A 346 -6.85 6.52 26.44
C GLU A 346 -8.30 6.79 26.88
N GLU A 347 -8.65 6.10 27.95
CA GLU A 347 -9.94 6.08 28.61
C GLU A 347 -10.40 7.50 28.99
N GLY A 348 -11.59 7.88 28.54
CA GLY A 348 -12.30 9.06 29.01
C GLY A 348 -12.75 8.89 30.46
N GLY A 349 -11.86 9.23 31.39
CA GLY A 349 -12.14 9.36 32.82
C GLY A 349 -13.07 10.55 33.09
N ASN A 350 -14.20 10.23 33.71
CA ASN A 350 -15.22 11.16 34.19
C ASN A 350 -14.87 11.65 35.62
N GLU A 351 -14.50 12.92 35.77
CA GLU A 351 -14.57 13.72 37.02
C GLU A 351 -14.82 15.18 36.56
N GLY A 352 -15.86 15.92 36.93
CA GLY A 352 -16.39 16.19 38.26
C GLY A 352 -15.99 17.61 38.70
N GLY A 353 -16.92 18.58 38.72
CA GLY A 353 -16.86 19.70 39.68
C GLY A 353 -16.89 21.16 39.20
N GLN A 354 -18.08 21.78 39.36
CA GLN A 354 -18.38 23.03 40.12
C GLN A 354 -17.88 24.44 39.70
N GLY A 355 -18.86 25.38 39.72
CA GLY A 355 -18.76 26.80 40.10
C GLY A 355 -18.87 27.78 38.92
N GLY A 356 -19.97 28.52 38.70
CA GLY A 356 -20.45 29.69 39.47
C GLY A 356 -19.60 30.93 39.14
N ASN A 357 -20.05 32.17 38.90
CA ASN A 357 -21.32 32.90 38.84
C ASN A 357 -20.95 34.33 38.31
N GLU A 358 -21.95 35.20 38.11
CA GLU A 358 -21.87 36.66 37.94
C GLU A 358 -21.49 37.15 36.52
N GLY A 359 -22.18 38.07 35.85
CA GLY A 359 -23.32 38.94 36.17
C GLY A 359 -23.38 40.00 35.04
N GLY A 360 -24.58 40.49 34.68
CA GLY A 360 -24.71 41.53 33.65
C GLY A 360 -26.13 41.69 33.12
N ASN A 361 -26.92 42.48 33.86
CA ASN A 361 -28.29 42.90 33.59
C ASN A 361 -28.35 44.03 32.53
N GLU A 362 -29.59 44.42 32.18
CA GLU A 362 -30.08 45.47 31.26
C GLU A 362 -30.59 44.87 29.93
N GLY A 363 -31.89 44.78 29.62
CA GLY A 363 -33.04 45.59 30.01
C GLY A 363 -33.59 46.28 28.75
N GLY A 364 -34.84 46.02 28.33
CA GLY A 364 -35.42 46.73 27.20
C GLY A 364 -36.61 46.07 26.52
N ASN A 365 -37.76 46.24 27.16
CA ASN A 365 -39.12 45.93 26.73
C ASN A 365 -39.49 46.63 25.39
N GLU A 366 -40.32 46.01 24.54
CA GLU A 366 -41.62 46.54 24.09
C GLU A 366 -42.17 45.82 22.85
N ASP A 367 -43.36 45.27 23.04
CA ASP A 367 -44.27 44.64 22.09
C ASP A 367 -45.43 45.63 21.83
N PRO A 368 -45.82 45.97 20.59
CA PRO A 368 -46.98 46.82 20.35
C PRO A 368 -48.19 46.02 19.84
N ASN A 369 -49.11 45.79 20.78
CA ASN A 369 -50.57 45.80 20.65
C ASN A 369 -51.22 45.96 19.25
N GLU A 370 -52.19 45.08 18.97
CA GLU A 370 -53.49 45.50 18.40
C GLU A 370 -54.57 45.36 19.48
N PRO A 371 -55.46 46.37 19.69
CA PRO A 371 -56.68 46.18 20.46
C PRO A 371 -57.97 46.31 19.63
N ASN A 372 -58.78 45.25 19.75
CA ASN A 372 -60.24 45.19 19.93
C ASN A 372 -61.18 46.12 19.11
N THR A 373 -62.04 45.50 18.30
CA THR A 373 -63.51 45.49 18.49
C THR A 373 -64.16 44.31 17.77
#